data_AF-A0A2K6GY79-F1
#
_entry.id   AF-A0A2K6GY79-F1
#
_cell.length_a   1.000
_cell.length_b   1.000
_cell.length_c   1.000
_cell.angle_alpha   90.00
_cell.angle_beta   90.00
_cell.angle_gamma   90.00
#
_symmetry.space_group_name_H-M   'P 1'
#
loop_
_entity.id
_entity.type
_entity.pdbx_description
1 polymer ?
#
loop_
_entity_poly.entity_id
_entity_poly.type
_entity_poly.pdbx_seq_one_letter_code
_entity_poly.pdbx_strand_id
1 'polypeptide(L)'
;MLRPAGLWRLLWRPLAPGVPAENLGRREVASGVSLPGGTSPRSLNIFDRDLKRKQKNWAARQPEPMKFDYLREEVGSRIADRVYDIARDFSLALDLGCGRGYIAQHLNKDLSDLVLHHIHYVLKPDGVFIGAMFGGDTLYELRCSLQLAETEREGGFSPHVSPFTAINDLGHLLGRAGFNTLTVDTDEIQVNYPGMFELMEDLQGMGESNCSWNRKALLHRDTMLAAAAVYREMYRNEDGSVPATYQIYYMIGWKYHDSQARPAERGSATVSFGELGKINNLMSQRKKSQ
;
A
#
# COMPACT_ATOMS: atom_id res chain seq x y z
N MET A 1 3.47 -47.74 51.20
CA MET A 1 3.68 -47.43 49.76
C MET A 1 3.87 -45.94 49.62
N LEU A 2 5.07 -45.52 49.23
CA LEU A 2 5.54 -44.13 49.17
C LEU A 2 6.00 -43.83 47.74
N ARG A 3 5.59 -42.70 47.18
CA ARG A 3 6.40 -41.83 46.31
C ARG A 3 5.79 -40.43 46.24
N PRO A 4 6.64 -39.39 46.34
CA PRO A 4 6.48 -38.16 45.55
C PRO A 4 7.75 -37.74 44.78
N ALA A 5 7.51 -36.89 43.77
CA ALA A 5 8.29 -35.85 43.08
C ALA A 5 9.84 -35.84 42.99
N GLY A 6 10.37 -35.45 41.81
CA GLY A 6 11.71 -34.83 41.69
C GLY A 6 12.34 -34.78 40.28
N LEU A 7 12.57 -33.53 39.82
CA LEU A 7 13.72 -32.98 39.05
C LEU A 7 14.26 -33.62 37.75
N TRP A 8 14.45 -32.78 36.72
CA TRP A 8 15.55 -32.91 35.75
C TRP A 8 16.22 -31.54 35.45
N ARG A 9 17.51 -31.43 35.79
CA ARG A 9 18.50 -30.50 35.23
C ARG A 9 19.87 -31.19 35.26
N LEU A 10 20.75 -30.68 34.39
CA LEU A 10 22.20 -30.86 34.24
C LEU A 10 22.69 -31.95 33.28
N LEU A 11 23.41 -31.50 32.25
CA LEU A 11 24.86 -31.72 32.19
C LEU A 11 25.54 -30.68 31.29
N TRP A 12 26.71 -30.24 31.74
CA TRP A 12 27.57 -29.18 31.19
C TRP A 12 28.97 -29.78 30.97
N ARG A 13 29.73 -29.22 30.00
CA ARG A 13 31.22 -29.17 29.79
C ARG A 13 31.85 -30.24 28.87
N PRO A 14 33.05 -29.98 28.26
CA PRO A 14 33.94 -28.79 28.32
C PRO A 14 34.53 -28.28 26.97
N LEU A 15 35.24 -27.13 27.05
CA LEU A 15 36.15 -26.54 26.05
C LEU A 15 37.46 -27.35 25.87
N ALA A 16 38.07 -27.25 24.69
CA ALA A 16 39.50 -27.54 24.44
C ALA A 16 40.08 -26.55 23.38
N PRO A 17 41.42 -26.33 23.33
CA PRO A 17 42.03 -25.03 22.99
C PRO A 17 42.86 -24.96 21.69
N GLY A 18 43.01 -23.74 21.14
CA GLY A 18 44.30 -23.20 20.65
C GLY A 18 44.71 -23.29 19.15
N VAL A 19 45.14 -22.12 18.62
CA VAL A 19 46.16 -21.83 17.56
C VAL A 19 45.69 -21.76 16.08
N PRO A 20 46.16 -20.81 15.23
CA PRO A 20 46.39 -19.36 15.36
C PRO A 20 45.67 -18.52 14.27
N ALA A 21 45.72 -17.20 14.40
CA ALA A 21 45.26 -16.25 13.38
C ALA A 21 46.38 -15.96 12.37
N GLU A 22 46.13 -16.16 11.06
CA GLU A 22 46.85 -15.49 9.98
C GLU A 22 46.12 -15.63 8.62
N ASN A 23 46.03 -14.50 7.91
CA ASN A 23 45.74 -14.32 6.48
C ASN A 23 44.37 -14.79 5.94
N LEU A 24 43.38 -13.90 6.00
CA LEU A 24 42.37 -13.80 4.94
C LEU A 24 42.34 -12.38 4.39
N GLY A 25 42.89 -12.23 3.19
CA GLY A 25 43.14 -10.97 2.53
C GLY A 25 41.91 -10.10 2.34
N ARG A 26 42.10 -8.79 2.57
CA ARG A 26 41.27 -7.73 2.01
C ARG A 26 41.07 -7.97 0.52
N ARG A 27 39.85 -8.24 0.09
CA ARG A 27 39.43 -7.97 -1.29
C ARG A 27 38.99 -6.52 -1.37
N GLU A 28 39.88 -5.66 -1.87
CA GLU A 28 39.48 -4.40 -2.49
C GLU A 28 38.62 -4.71 -3.71
N VAL A 29 37.39 -4.19 -3.73
CA VAL A 29 36.55 -4.22 -4.94
C VAL A 29 36.88 -2.96 -5.72
N ALA A 30 37.58 -3.16 -6.82
CA ALA A 30 37.97 -2.10 -7.75
C ALA A 30 36.73 -1.31 -8.22
N SER A 31 36.80 0.02 -8.08
CA SER A 31 35.88 0.97 -8.68
C SER A 31 36.07 1.00 -10.20
N GLY A 32 35.24 0.25 -10.91
CA GLY A 32 35.12 0.33 -12.36
C GLY A 32 34.45 1.63 -12.79
N VAL A 33 35.21 2.47 -13.49
CA VAL A 33 34.72 3.67 -14.19
C VAL A 33 33.92 3.22 -15.41
N SER A 34 32.62 3.57 -15.47
CA SER A 34 31.79 3.35 -16.65
C SER A 34 31.87 4.55 -17.60
N LEU A 35 32.24 4.32 -18.85
CA LEU A 35 32.18 5.28 -19.96
C LEU A 35 30.72 5.48 -20.45
N PRO A 36 30.37 6.64 -21.06
CA PRO A 36 29.00 6.97 -21.42
C PRO A 36 28.66 6.50 -22.84
N GLY A 37 27.63 5.66 -22.97
CA GLY A 37 27.08 5.28 -24.26
C GLY A 37 25.87 4.37 -24.12
N GLY A 38 24.67 4.92 -24.32
CA GLY A 38 23.40 4.18 -24.34
C GLY A 38 22.35 4.82 -23.43
N THR A 39 21.51 5.68 -24.00
CA THR A 39 20.28 6.16 -23.35
C THR A 39 19.25 5.04 -23.35
N SER A 40 19.35 4.12 -22.39
CA SER A 40 18.15 3.48 -21.86
C SER A 40 17.37 4.54 -21.08
N PRO A 41 16.02 4.54 -21.10
CA PRO A 41 15.29 5.38 -20.17
C PRO A 41 15.70 4.91 -18.77
N ARG A 42 16.50 5.72 -18.07
CA ARG A 42 16.83 5.43 -16.67
C ARG A 42 15.50 5.20 -15.98
N SER A 43 15.32 4.02 -15.38
CA SER A 43 14.26 3.79 -14.41
C SER A 43 14.40 4.88 -13.36
N LEU A 44 13.56 5.92 -13.43
CA LEU A 44 13.54 7.00 -12.46
C LEU A 44 13.07 6.36 -11.15
N ASN A 45 14.02 6.06 -10.27
CA ASN A 45 13.70 5.67 -8.91
C ASN A 45 13.18 6.92 -8.20
N ILE A 46 11.86 7.02 -8.07
CA ILE A 46 11.19 8.12 -7.39
C ILE A 46 11.42 8.01 -5.87
N PHE A 47 11.44 6.77 -5.36
CA PHE A 47 11.52 6.47 -3.93
C PHE A 47 12.87 5.86 -3.51
N ASP A 48 13.40 6.32 -2.38
CA ASP A 48 14.48 5.71 -1.64
C ASP A 48 13.93 4.55 -0.78
N ARG A 49 14.20 3.34 -1.26
CA ARG A 49 13.78 2.09 -0.62
C ARG A 49 14.52 1.81 0.68
N ASP A 50 15.80 2.20 0.77
CA ASP A 50 16.58 1.98 1.98
C ASP A 50 16.08 2.88 3.10
N LEU A 51 15.70 4.11 2.77
CA LEU A 51 15.01 5.01 3.67
C LEU A 51 13.65 4.46 4.08
N LYS A 52 12.82 4.02 3.13
CA LYS A 52 11.52 3.42 3.46
C LYS A 52 11.65 2.20 4.37
N ARG A 53 12.67 1.36 4.14
CA ARG A 53 13.00 0.23 5.03
C ARG A 53 13.39 0.70 6.43
N LYS A 54 14.20 1.75 6.55
CA LYS A 54 14.55 2.35 7.86
C LYS A 54 13.32 2.89 8.58
N GLN A 55 12.42 3.58 7.89
CA GLN A 55 11.16 4.10 8.43
C GLN A 55 10.28 2.96 8.98
N LYS A 56 10.05 1.90 8.18
CA LYS A 56 9.27 0.73 8.62
C LYS A 56 9.92 0.00 9.79
N ASN A 57 11.25 -0.18 9.76
CA ASN A 57 11.98 -0.81 10.86
C ASN A 57 11.92 0.02 12.14
N TRP A 58 11.90 1.35 12.04
CA TRP A 58 11.75 2.24 13.18
C TRP A 58 10.33 2.18 13.77
N ALA A 59 9.31 2.23 12.91
CA ALA A 59 7.90 2.09 13.30
C ALA A 59 7.64 0.76 14.01
N ALA A 60 8.22 -0.34 13.51
CA ALA A 60 8.09 -1.66 14.11
C ALA A 60 8.74 -1.80 15.50
N ARG A 61 9.68 -0.91 15.85
CA ARG A 61 10.39 -0.90 17.14
C ARG A 61 9.72 -0.01 18.20
N GLN A 62 8.64 0.70 17.86
CA GLN A 62 7.95 1.55 18.81
C GLN A 62 7.28 0.73 19.93
N PRO A 63 7.11 1.28 21.14
CA PRO A 63 6.49 0.57 22.27
C PRO A 63 5.04 0.15 22.01
N GLU A 64 4.28 0.97 21.28
CA GLU A 64 2.86 0.74 20.96
C GLU A 64 2.61 0.79 19.45
N PRO A 65 3.01 -0.25 18.70
CA PRO A 65 2.92 -0.19 17.24
C PRO A 65 1.49 -0.20 16.70
N MET A 66 0.57 -0.85 17.41
CA MET A 66 -0.84 -0.97 17.02
C MET A 66 -1.59 0.37 17.10
N LYS A 67 -1.06 1.35 17.85
CA LYS A 67 -1.63 2.69 17.96
C LYS A 67 -1.89 3.34 16.60
N PHE A 68 -1.03 3.05 15.62
CA PHE A 68 -1.04 3.70 14.31
C PHE A 68 -1.62 2.81 13.20
N ASP A 69 -2.17 1.64 13.53
CA ASP A 69 -2.67 0.69 12.52
C ASP A 69 -4.14 0.93 12.13
N TYR A 70 -4.85 1.88 12.77
CA TYR A 70 -6.27 2.17 12.53
C TYR A 70 -6.61 2.36 11.04
N LEU A 71 -5.78 3.09 10.29
CA LEU A 71 -6.03 3.35 8.88
C LEU A 71 -5.91 2.06 8.05
N ARG A 72 -4.98 1.17 8.43
CA ARG A 72 -4.80 -0.13 7.77
C ARG A 72 -5.91 -1.10 8.13
N GLU A 73 -6.37 -1.10 9.38
CA GLU A 73 -7.50 -1.91 9.83
C GLU A 73 -8.78 -1.51 9.08
N GLU A 74 -9.03 -0.21 8.98
CA GLU A 74 -10.18 0.33 8.26
C GLU A 74 -10.14 -0.02 6.76
N VAL A 75 -8.97 0.12 6.12
CA VAL A 75 -8.78 -0.30 4.73
C VAL A 75 -8.99 -1.80 4.59
N GLY A 76 -8.45 -2.61 5.50
CA GLY A 76 -8.59 -4.06 5.51
C GLY A 76 -10.05 -4.50 5.61
N SER A 77 -10.84 -3.84 6.47
CA SER A 77 -12.28 -4.10 6.57
C SER A 77 -13.00 -3.81 5.25
N ARG A 78 -12.72 -2.66 4.62
CA ARG A 78 -13.31 -2.30 3.33
C ARG A 78 -12.88 -3.20 2.16
N ILE A 79 -11.68 -3.77 2.21
CA ILE A 79 -11.27 -4.82 1.25
C ILE A 79 -12.08 -6.08 1.49
N ALA A 80 -12.27 -6.49 2.75
CA ALA A 80 -13.02 -7.70 3.09
C ALA A 80 -14.46 -7.62 2.58
N ASP A 81 -15.14 -6.49 2.74
CA ASP A 81 -16.50 -6.28 2.21
C ASP A 81 -16.54 -6.49 0.69
N ARG A 82 -15.57 -5.92 -0.04
CA ARG A 82 -15.44 -6.11 -1.50
C ARG A 82 -15.12 -7.55 -1.91
N VAL A 83 -14.40 -8.29 -1.08
CA VAL A 83 -14.18 -9.73 -1.30
C VAL A 83 -15.50 -10.49 -1.16
N TYR A 84 -16.32 -10.16 -0.15
CA TYR A 84 -17.62 -10.82 0.07
C TYR A 84 -18.66 -10.51 -1.01
N ASP A 85 -18.55 -9.37 -1.70
CA ASP A 85 -19.40 -9.03 -2.85
C ASP A 85 -19.11 -9.89 -4.10
N ILE A 86 -17.96 -10.57 -4.15
CA ILE A 86 -17.63 -11.47 -5.25
C ILE A 86 -18.36 -12.79 -5.04
N ALA A 87 -19.37 -13.05 -5.87
CA ALA A 87 -20.18 -14.27 -5.84
C ALA A 87 -19.44 -15.55 -6.31
N ARG A 88 -18.10 -15.62 -6.18
CA ARG A 88 -17.27 -16.77 -6.55
C ARG A 88 -16.48 -17.28 -5.37
N ASP A 89 -16.35 -18.60 -5.29
CA ASP A 89 -15.51 -19.26 -4.30
C ASP A 89 -14.09 -19.45 -4.84
N PHE A 90 -13.10 -19.11 -4.01
CA PHE A 90 -11.68 -19.27 -4.34
C PHE A 90 -11.04 -20.27 -3.39
N SER A 91 -10.52 -21.38 -3.93
CA SER A 91 -9.81 -22.41 -3.14
C SER A 91 -8.45 -21.95 -2.58
N LEU A 92 -7.90 -20.86 -3.11
CA LEU A 92 -6.57 -20.36 -2.79
C LEU A 92 -6.59 -18.84 -2.83
N ALA A 93 -6.17 -18.22 -1.74
CA ALA A 93 -5.95 -16.80 -1.64
C ALA A 93 -4.49 -16.53 -1.25
N LEU A 94 -3.91 -15.46 -1.80
CA LEU A 94 -2.59 -14.96 -1.43
C LEU A 94 -2.77 -13.50 -1.01
N ASP A 95 -2.39 -13.18 0.21
CA ASP A 95 -2.36 -11.81 0.71
C ASP A 95 -0.96 -11.20 0.52
N LEU A 96 -0.90 -10.03 -0.09
CA LEU A 96 0.31 -9.27 -0.40
C LEU A 96 0.19 -7.86 0.20
N GLY A 97 0.36 -7.76 1.53
CA GLY A 97 0.24 -6.50 2.27
C GLY A 97 1.56 -5.79 2.57
N CYS A 98 1.52 -4.46 2.60
CA CYS A 98 2.63 -3.58 2.99
C CYS A 98 2.77 -3.39 4.51
N GLY A 99 2.39 -4.36 5.34
CA GLY A 99 2.38 -4.27 6.80
C GLY A 99 3.47 -5.11 7.48
N ARG A 100 3.17 -5.68 8.65
CA ARG A 100 4.03 -6.62 9.41
C ARG A 100 4.20 -8.00 8.75
N GLY A 101 4.06 -8.08 7.43
CA GLY A 101 4.19 -9.33 6.68
C GLY A 101 5.58 -9.95 6.83
N TYR A 102 5.64 -11.08 7.52
CA TYR A 102 6.84 -11.90 7.77
C TYR A 102 7.54 -12.42 6.50
N ILE A 103 6.90 -12.29 5.34
CA ILE A 103 7.36 -12.78 4.04
C ILE A 103 8.21 -11.73 3.29
N ALA A 104 8.08 -10.44 3.64
CA ALA A 104 8.80 -9.34 2.98
C ALA A 104 10.35 -9.43 3.11
N GLN A 105 10.86 -10.29 4.00
CA GLN A 105 12.30 -10.54 4.14
C GLN A 105 12.89 -11.39 3.01
N HIS A 106 12.05 -11.99 2.16
CA HIS A 106 12.47 -12.92 1.11
C HIS A 106 12.11 -12.50 -0.32
N LEU A 107 11.49 -11.33 -0.51
CA LEU A 107 11.07 -10.86 -1.83
C LEU A 107 11.92 -9.67 -2.28
N ASN A 108 12.72 -9.89 -3.33
CA ASN A 108 13.61 -8.90 -3.94
C ASN A 108 13.01 -8.37 -5.26
N LYS A 109 13.03 -7.03 -5.37
CA LYS A 109 13.12 -6.17 -6.57
C LYS A 109 11.87 -5.80 -7.40
N ASP A 110 11.82 -4.47 -7.58
CA ASP A 110 11.31 -3.57 -8.64
C ASP A 110 9.81 -3.35 -8.92
N LEU A 111 9.60 -2.17 -9.54
CA LEU A 111 8.54 -1.15 -9.40
C LEU A 111 7.12 -1.63 -9.73
N SER A 112 6.12 -0.90 -9.25
CA SER A 112 4.66 -1.12 -9.36
C SER A 112 4.16 -1.87 -10.60
N ASP A 113 4.66 -1.57 -11.80
CA ASP A 113 4.30 -2.26 -13.05
C ASP A 113 4.76 -3.73 -13.08
N LEU A 114 5.99 -3.99 -12.67
CA LEU A 114 6.52 -5.34 -12.54
C LEU A 114 5.77 -6.10 -11.45
N VAL A 115 5.39 -5.44 -10.36
CA VAL A 115 4.60 -6.09 -9.30
C VAL A 115 3.25 -6.53 -9.84
N LEU A 116 2.51 -5.65 -10.50
CA LEU A 116 1.21 -5.99 -11.09
C LEU A 116 1.34 -7.06 -12.18
N HIS A 117 2.39 -6.99 -13.01
CA HIS A 117 2.68 -8.01 -14.02
C HIS A 117 3.01 -9.38 -13.39
N HIS A 118 3.78 -9.40 -12.31
CA HIS A 118 4.12 -10.62 -11.57
C HIS A 118 2.89 -11.19 -10.85
N ILE A 119 2.05 -10.35 -10.25
CA ILE A 119 0.77 -10.77 -9.66
C ILE A 119 -0.09 -11.42 -10.74
N HIS A 120 -0.25 -10.75 -11.89
CA HIS A 120 -0.98 -11.31 -13.02
C HIS A 120 -0.37 -12.64 -13.49
N TYR A 121 0.95 -12.77 -13.52
CA TYR A 121 1.64 -14.01 -13.89
C TYR A 121 1.33 -15.16 -12.93
N VAL A 122 1.39 -14.91 -11.61
CA VAL A 122 1.20 -15.92 -10.56
C VAL A 122 -0.27 -16.32 -10.38
N LEU A 123 -1.21 -15.44 -10.71
CA LEU A 123 -2.64 -15.74 -10.62
C LEU A 123 -3.01 -16.95 -11.50
N LYS A 124 -3.87 -17.82 -10.96
CA LYS A 124 -4.51 -18.86 -11.76
C LYS A 124 -5.39 -18.21 -12.85
N PRO A 125 -5.59 -18.87 -14.01
CA PRO A 125 -6.59 -18.41 -14.97
C PRO A 125 -7.95 -18.21 -14.28
N ASP A 126 -8.66 -17.14 -14.61
CA ASP A 126 -9.91 -16.72 -13.95
C ASP A 126 -9.74 -16.33 -12.47
N GLY A 127 -8.51 -16.03 -12.05
CA GLY A 127 -8.21 -15.50 -10.72
C GLY A 127 -8.51 -14.00 -10.61
N VAL A 128 -8.97 -13.58 -9.43
CA VAL A 128 -9.20 -12.18 -9.11
C VAL A 128 -8.01 -11.58 -8.36
N PHE A 129 -7.67 -10.36 -8.72
CA PHE A 129 -6.79 -9.48 -7.96
C PHE A 129 -7.65 -8.40 -7.31
N ILE A 130 -7.45 -8.20 -6.01
CA ILE A 130 -8.02 -7.09 -5.26
C ILE A 130 -6.86 -6.38 -4.57
N GLY A 131 -6.79 -5.07 -4.73
CA GLY A 131 -5.76 -4.24 -4.12
C GLY A 131 -6.32 -2.93 -3.58
N ALA A 132 -5.63 -2.36 -2.61
CA ALA A 132 -5.89 -0.99 -2.15
C ALA A 132 -4.58 -0.19 -2.20
N MET A 133 -4.68 1.08 -2.61
CA MET A 133 -3.56 2.00 -2.58
C MET A 133 -4.01 3.42 -2.27
N PHE A 134 -3.12 4.23 -1.70
CA PHE A 134 -3.40 5.66 -1.50
C PHE A 134 -3.35 6.42 -2.83
N GLY A 135 -4.34 7.30 -3.02
CA GLY A 135 -4.56 8.12 -4.19
C GLY A 135 -3.94 9.51 -4.12
N GLY A 136 -4.06 10.24 -5.24
CA GLY A 136 -3.50 11.58 -5.47
C GLY A 136 -3.77 12.60 -4.36
N ASP A 137 -5.01 12.58 -3.86
CA ASP A 137 -5.53 13.57 -2.91
C ASP A 137 -5.21 13.24 -1.46
N THR A 138 -4.46 12.16 -1.21
CA THR A 138 -4.02 11.81 0.15
C THR A 138 -3.12 12.90 0.73
N LEU A 139 -3.48 13.35 1.94
CA LEU A 139 -2.78 14.38 2.73
C LEU A 139 -2.63 15.71 1.98
N TYR A 140 -3.61 16.09 1.15
CA TYR A 140 -3.54 17.33 0.40
C TYR A 140 -3.46 18.55 1.33
N GLU A 141 -4.14 18.52 2.48
CA GLU A 141 -4.13 19.61 3.46
C GLU A 141 -2.72 19.84 4.04
N LEU A 142 -2.05 18.76 4.47
CA LEU A 142 -0.68 18.80 4.97
C LEU A 142 0.31 19.24 3.88
N ARG A 143 0.13 18.72 2.66
CA ARG A 143 0.98 19.03 1.51
C ARG A 143 0.92 20.52 1.16
N CYS A 144 -0.28 21.07 1.01
CA CYS A 144 -0.51 22.47 0.71
C CYS A 144 0.04 23.38 1.81
N SER A 145 -0.19 23.03 3.08
CA SER A 145 0.27 23.82 4.23
C SER A 145 1.80 23.90 4.30
N LEU A 146 2.49 22.79 4.09
CA LEU A 146 3.96 22.76 4.04
C LEU A 146 4.52 23.53 2.84
N GLN A 147 3.90 23.39 1.66
CA GLN A 147 4.33 24.09 0.44
C GLN A 147 4.21 25.61 0.58
N LEU A 148 3.08 26.09 1.13
CA LEU A 148 2.85 27.52 1.34
C LEU A 148 3.83 28.08 2.38
N ALA A 149 4.02 27.39 3.50
CA ALA A 149 4.95 27.82 4.54
C ALA A 149 6.41 27.87 4.08
N GLU A 150 6.87 26.88 3.32
CA GLU A 150 8.23 26.91 2.74
C GLU A 150 8.37 28.03 1.71
N THR A 151 7.37 28.22 0.85
CA THR A 151 7.41 29.28 -0.15
C THR A 151 7.52 30.66 0.50
N GLU A 152 6.75 30.91 1.57
CA GLU A 152 6.80 32.16 2.32
C GLU A 152 8.13 32.37 3.06
N ARG A 153 8.65 31.32 3.72
CA ARG A 153 9.79 31.44 4.63
C ARG A 153 11.14 31.29 3.96
N GLU A 154 11.22 30.50 2.90
CA GLU A 154 12.47 30.08 2.27
C GLU A 154 12.56 30.45 0.78
N GLY A 155 11.47 30.95 0.18
CA GLY A 155 11.45 31.37 -1.23
C GLY A 155 11.42 30.22 -2.24
N GLY A 156 11.06 29.01 -1.79
CA GLY A 156 10.91 27.81 -2.62
C GLY A 156 10.21 26.70 -1.82
N PHE A 157 9.98 25.54 -2.42
CA PHE A 157 9.39 24.39 -1.71
C PHE A 157 10.02 23.07 -2.14
N SER A 158 9.96 22.09 -1.24
CA SER A 158 10.34 20.70 -1.47
C SER A 158 9.13 19.78 -1.28
N PRO A 159 9.07 18.61 -1.94
CA PRO A 159 8.08 17.60 -1.61
C PRO A 159 8.32 17.06 -0.19
N HIS A 160 7.31 17.19 0.67
CA HIS A 160 7.28 16.62 2.03
C HIS A 160 6.31 15.45 2.19
N VAL A 161 5.42 15.27 1.23
CA VAL A 161 4.52 14.14 1.10
C VAL A 161 4.97 13.34 -0.13
N SER A 162 4.95 12.00 -0.01
CA SER A 162 5.29 11.12 -1.13
C SER A 162 4.35 11.36 -2.32
N PRO A 163 4.84 11.34 -3.57
CA PRO A 163 3.96 11.37 -4.73
C PRO A 163 3.04 10.15 -4.76
N PHE A 164 1.77 10.39 -5.07
CA PHE A 164 0.76 9.35 -5.25
C PHE A 164 0.40 9.21 -6.73
N THR A 165 -0.22 8.09 -7.07
CA THR A 165 -0.67 7.80 -8.44
C THR A 165 -2.05 8.42 -8.67
N ALA A 166 -2.31 8.92 -9.88
CA ALA A 166 -3.64 9.37 -10.27
C ALA A 166 -4.50 8.17 -10.72
N ILE A 167 -5.83 8.28 -10.59
CA ILE A 167 -6.77 7.21 -10.97
C ILE A 167 -6.61 6.76 -12.43
N ASN A 168 -6.37 7.71 -13.35
CA ASN A 168 -6.18 7.41 -14.78
C ASN A 168 -4.93 6.57 -15.02
N ASP A 169 -3.83 6.92 -14.35
CA ASP A 169 -2.57 6.17 -14.46
C ASP A 169 -2.76 4.74 -13.95
N LEU A 170 -3.47 4.57 -12.83
CA LEU A 170 -3.75 3.25 -12.25
C LEU A 170 -4.49 2.33 -13.24
N GLY A 171 -5.51 2.83 -13.92
CA GLY A 171 -6.23 2.07 -14.95
C GLY A 171 -5.31 1.64 -16.10
N HIS A 172 -4.43 2.54 -16.56
CA HIS A 172 -3.43 2.22 -17.58
C HIS A 172 -2.43 1.17 -17.11
N LEU A 173 -1.99 1.22 -15.85
CA LEU A 173 -1.06 0.24 -15.28
C LEU A 173 -1.67 -1.16 -15.21
N LEU A 174 -2.91 -1.27 -14.73
CA LEU A 174 -3.63 -2.54 -14.64
C LEU A 174 -3.91 -3.13 -16.03
N GLY A 175 -4.31 -2.30 -16.99
CA GLY A 175 -4.50 -2.71 -18.38
C GLY A 175 -3.21 -3.20 -19.03
N ARG A 176 -2.08 -2.50 -18.80
CA ARG A 176 -0.75 -2.91 -19.27
C ARG A 176 -0.27 -4.21 -18.62
N ALA A 177 -0.64 -4.46 -17.36
CA ALA A 177 -0.29 -5.70 -16.66
C ALA A 177 -1.06 -6.93 -17.21
N GLY A 178 -2.15 -6.72 -17.94
CA GLY A 178 -2.94 -7.77 -18.61
C GLY A 178 -4.25 -8.13 -17.92
N PHE A 179 -4.64 -7.38 -16.89
CA PHE A 179 -5.92 -7.59 -16.21
C PHE A 179 -7.10 -7.15 -17.09
N ASN A 180 -8.19 -7.91 -17.06
CA ASN A 180 -9.47 -7.58 -17.70
C ASN A 180 -10.55 -7.28 -16.64
N THR A 181 -11.69 -6.74 -17.09
CA THR A 181 -12.82 -6.38 -16.22
C THR A 181 -12.36 -5.57 -15.01
N LEU A 182 -11.74 -4.43 -15.30
CA LEU A 182 -11.17 -3.54 -14.29
C LEU A 182 -12.26 -2.69 -13.66
N THR A 183 -12.37 -2.76 -12.34
CA THR A 183 -13.18 -1.83 -11.54
C THR A 183 -12.23 -1.11 -10.59
N VAL A 184 -12.31 0.22 -10.58
CA VAL A 184 -11.56 1.05 -9.64
C VAL A 184 -12.56 1.92 -8.89
N ASP A 185 -12.69 1.67 -7.59
CA ASP A 185 -13.49 2.49 -6.68
C ASP A 185 -12.59 3.45 -5.92
N THR A 186 -13.12 4.60 -5.55
CA THR A 186 -12.42 5.59 -4.73
C THR A 186 -13.23 5.85 -3.47
N ASP A 187 -12.59 5.63 -2.31
CA ASP A 187 -13.15 6.00 -1.02
C ASP A 187 -12.27 7.07 -0.37
N GLU A 188 -12.88 7.93 0.43
CA GLU A 188 -12.17 8.94 1.21
C GLU A 188 -12.37 8.67 2.71
N ILE A 189 -11.27 8.65 3.44
CA ILE A 189 -11.26 8.55 4.90
C ILE A 189 -10.72 9.87 5.44
N GLN A 190 -11.52 10.56 6.24
CA GLN A 190 -11.10 11.77 6.92
C GLN A 190 -10.84 11.45 8.39
N VAL A 191 -9.62 11.72 8.87
CA VAL A 191 -9.25 11.58 10.28
C VAL A 191 -8.94 12.96 10.84
N ASN A 192 -9.52 13.27 12.00
CA ASN A 192 -9.35 14.57 12.64
C ASN A 192 -8.28 14.49 13.74
N TYR A 193 -7.31 15.40 13.67
CA TYR A 193 -6.20 15.49 14.61
C TYR A 193 -6.28 16.78 15.44
N PRO A 194 -5.73 16.81 16.66
CA PRO A 194 -5.61 18.05 17.43
C PRO A 194 -4.79 19.13 16.71
N GLY A 195 -3.81 18.71 15.91
CA GLY A 195 -2.91 19.60 15.19
C GLY A 195 -2.04 18.86 14.18
N MET A 196 -1.24 19.65 13.45
CA MET A 196 -0.34 19.14 12.42
C MET A 196 0.76 18.23 12.99
N PHE A 197 1.24 18.50 14.20
CA PHE A 197 2.34 17.75 14.80
C PHE A 197 1.91 16.34 15.21
N GLU A 198 0.69 16.20 15.73
CA GLU A 198 0.07 14.91 16.06
C GLU A 198 -0.13 14.07 14.80
N LEU A 199 -0.59 14.69 13.70
CA LEU A 199 -0.66 14.03 12.39
C LEU A 199 0.73 13.56 11.92
N MET A 200 1.75 14.41 12.02
CA MET A 200 3.11 14.05 11.60
C MET A 200 3.71 12.93 12.45
N GLU A 201 3.43 12.92 13.76
CA GLU A 201 3.81 11.83 14.67
C GLU A 201 3.14 10.51 14.24
N ASP A 202 1.85 10.53 13.97
CA ASP A 202 1.10 9.36 13.49
C ASP A 202 1.67 8.84 12.17
N LEU A 203 1.89 9.71 11.18
CA LEU A 203 2.49 9.33 9.89
C LEU A 203 3.90 8.72 10.06
N GLN A 204 4.68 9.23 11.00
CA GLN A 204 5.98 8.66 11.34
C GLN A 204 5.83 7.30 12.02
N GLY A 205 4.89 7.17 12.96
CA GLY A 205 4.52 5.94 13.65
C GLY A 205 4.03 4.85 12.71
N MET A 206 3.30 5.22 11.64
CA MET A 206 2.89 4.33 10.56
C MET A 206 4.06 3.92 9.67
N GLY A 207 5.18 4.65 9.69
CA GLY A 207 6.28 4.51 8.73
C GLY A 207 5.92 5.04 7.34
N GLU A 208 4.96 5.96 7.25
CA GLU A 208 4.47 6.60 6.01
C GLU A 208 5.09 7.97 5.74
N SER A 209 6.18 8.30 6.43
CA SER A 209 7.00 9.49 6.12
C SER A 209 7.52 9.46 4.68
N ASN A 210 7.72 10.65 4.10
CA ASN A 210 8.18 10.78 2.72
C ASN A 210 9.54 10.09 2.47
N CYS A 211 9.59 9.29 1.41
CA CYS A 211 10.79 8.58 0.99
C CYS A 211 11.26 8.98 -0.41
N SER A 212 10.82 10.10 -0.96
CA SER A 212 11.23 10.57 -2.29
C SER A 212 12.71 10.97 -2.32
N TRP A 213 13.43 10.69 -3.41
CA TRP A 213 14.84 11.08 -3.56
C TRP A 213 15.05 12.60 -3.61
N ASN A 214 14.07 13.33 -4.11
CA ASN A 214 14.09 14.79 -4.21
C ASN A 214 13.56 15.50 -2.95
N ARG A 215 13.42 14.79 -1.82
CA ARG A 215 12.95 15.37 -0.57
C ARG A 215 14.06 16.19 0.10
N LYS A 216 13.65 17.22 0.84
CA LYS A 216 14.50 17.88 1.83
C LYS A 216 14.65 16.98 3.06
N ALA A 217 15.89 16.80 3.52
CA ALA A 217 16.18 15.93 4.67
C ALA A 217 15.76 16.56 6.01
N LEU A 218 15.78 17.89 6.08
CA LEU A 218 15.57 18.68 7.30
C LEU A 218 14.51 19.76 7.03
N LEU A 219 13.50 19.83 7.89
CA LEU A 219 12.52 20.91 7.94
C LEU A 219 12.95 21.93 9.00
N HIS A 220 13.03 23.21 8.64
CA HIS A 220 13.33 24.26 9.61
C HIS A 220 12.18 24.43 10.60
N ARG A 221 12.52 24.74 11.85
CA ARG A 221 11.52 24.93 12.92
C ARG A 221 10.53 26.05 12.59
N ASP A 222 11.01 27.15 12.03
CA ASP A 222 10.17 28.29 11.66
C ASP A 222 9.18 27.92 10.55
N THR A 223 9.63 27.13 9.57
CA THR A 223 8.79 26.56 8.51
C THR A 223 7.72 25.63 9.09
N MET A 224 8.07 24.75 10.05
CA MET A 224 7.09 23.87 10.69
C MET A 224 6.03 24.64 11.49
N LEU A 225 6.43 25.69 12.22
CA LEU A 225 5.50 26.54 12.96
C LEU A 225 4.60 27.33 12.01
N ALA A 226 5.14 27.87 10.91
CA ALA A 226 4.36 28.53 9.89
C ALA A 226 3.38 27.56 9.21
N ALA A 227 3.81 26.35 8.87
CA ALA A 227 2.96 25.32 8.28
C ALA A 227 1.82 24.92 9.22
N ALA A 228 2.09 24.77 10.52
CA ALA A 228 1.06 24.48 11.52
C ALA A 228 0.00 25.60 11.60
N ALA A 229 0.43 26.86 11.54
CA ALA A 229 -0.47 28.01 11.53
C ALA A 229 -1.32 28.07 10.27
N VAL A 230 -0.70 27.86 9.09
CA VAL A 230 -1.38 27.80 7.80
C VAL A 230 -2.40 26.66 7.76
N TYR A 231 -2.02 25.46 8.23
CA TYR A 231 -2.91 24.30 8.28
C TYR A 231 -4.15 24.62 9.12
N ARG A 232 -3.93 25.16 10.34
CA ARG A 232 -5.03 25.49 11.24
C ARG A 232 -5.93 26.59 10.67
N GLU A 233 -5.40 27.59 9.99
CA GLU A 233 -6.21 28.67 9.45
C GLU A 233 -7.05 28.23 8.24
N MET A 234 -6.47 27.43 7.35
CA MET A 234 -7.16 27.03 6.11
C MET A 234 -8.13 25.87 6.31
N TYR A 235 -7.85 24.94 7.22
CA TYR A 235 -8.54 23.64 7.28
C TYR A 235 -9.16 23.30 8.63
N ARG A 236 -9.08 24.16 9.66
CA ARG A 236 -9.70 23.84 10.97
C ARG A 236 -11.19 23.51 10.85
N ASN A 237 -11.59 22.47 11.54
CA ASN A 237 -13.00 22.15 11.78
C ASN A 237 -13.57 23.09 12.86
N GLU A 238 -14.90 23.07 13.01
CA GLU A 238 -15.61 23.83 14.04
C GLU A 238 -15.13 23.48 15.46
N ASP A 239 -14.80 22.21 15.69
CA ASP A 239 -14.28 21.69 16.96
C ASP A 239 -12.82 22.08 17.26
N GLY A 240 -12.15 22.77 16.32
CA GLY A 240 -10.74 23.17 16.44
C GLY A 240 -9.72 22.10 16.05
N SER A 241 -10.17 20.90 15.67
CA SER A 241 -9.32 19.86 15.07
C SER A 241 -8.94 20.20 13.62
N VAL A 242 -7.87 19.59 13.12
CA VAL A 242 -7.46 19.67 11.71
C VAL A 242 -7.71 18.32 11.02
N PRO A 243 -8.32 18.31 9.82
CA PRO A 243 -8.58 17.10 9.09
C PRO A 243 -7.33 16.65 8.31
N ALA A 244 -7.16 15.34 8.17
CA ALA A 244 -6.28 14.74 7.19
C ALA A 244 -7.10 13.79 6.32
N THR A 245 -7.15 14.08 5.02
CA THR A 245 -7.90 13.27 4.06
C THR A 245 -7.00 12.19 3.46
N TYR A 246 -7.47 10.94 3.50
CA TYR A 246 -6.83 9.79 2.88
C TYR A 246 -7.73 9.29 1.77
N GLN A 247 -7.31 9.51 0.52
CA GLN A 247 -8.01 8.99 -0.64
C GLN A 247 -7.47 7.59 -0.94
N ILE A 248 -8.35 6.62 -1.12
CA ILE A 248 -7.98 5.22 -1.26
C ILE A 248 -8.64 4.66 -2.51
N TYR A 249 -7.80 4.15 -3.40
CA TYR A 249 -8.25 3.45 -4.59
C TYR A 249 -8.33 1.97 -4.28
N TYR A 250 -9.51 1.40 -4.44
CA TYR A 250 -9.74 -0.03 -4.44
C TYR A 250 -9.79 -0.49 -5.89
N MET A 251 -8.99 -1.49 -6.22
CA MET A 251 -8.92 -2.01 -7.57
C MET A 251 -9.29 -3.49 -7.56
N ILE A 252 -10.17 -3.86 -8.49
CA ILE A 252 -10.51 -5.24 -8.78
C ILE A 252 -10.14 -5.49 -10.24
N GLY A 253 -9.31 -6.50 -10.48
CA GLY A 253 -8.91 -6.91 -11.81
C GLY A 253 -8.93 -8.42 -11.95
N TRP A 254 -9.38 -8.91 -13.10
CA TRP A 254 -9.44 -10.34 -13.37
C TRP A 254 -8.31 -10.76 -14.29
N LYS A 255 -7.82 -11.98 -14.12
CA LYS A 255 -6.98 -12.63 -15.12
C LYS A 255 -7.88 -13.27 -16.16
N TYR A 256 -7.67 -12.94 -17.43
CA TYR A 256 -8.49 -13.47 -18.52
C TYR A 256 -8.53 -15.00 -18.53
N HIS A 257 -9.72 -15.55 -18.76
CA HIS A 257 -9.92 -16.96 -19.06
C HIS A 257 -11.17 -17.15 -19.92
N ASP A 258 -11.16 -18.16 -20.79
CA ASP A 258 -12.26 -18.43 -21.73
C ASP A 258 -13.60 -18.77 -21.05
N SER A 259 -13.58 -19.24 -19.80
CA SER A 259 -14.79 -19.52 -19.01
C SER A 259 -15.50 -18.27 -18.50
N GLN A 260 -14.90 -17.08 -18.66
CA GLN A 260 -15.52 -15.84 -18.22
C GLN A 260 -16.74 -15.52 -19.08
N ALA A 261 -17.80 -15.04 -18.43
CA ALA A 261 -19.01 -14.62 -19.10
C ALA A 261 -18.69 -13.52 -20.11
N ARG A 262 -18.81 -13.84 -21.40
CA ARG A 262 -18.65 -12.84 -22.46
C ARG A 262 -19.85 -11.89 -22.41
N PRO A 263 -19.63 -10.58 -22.60
CA PRO A 263 -20.74 -9.65 -22.80
C PRO A 263 -21.65 -10.20 -23.89
N ALA A 264 -22.97 -10.20 -23.64
CA ALA A 264 -23.93 -10.65 -24.62
C ALA A 264 -23.80 -9.82 -25.91
N GLU A 265 -23.99 -10.45 -27.06
CA GLU A 265 -23.84 -9.77 -28.34
C GLU A 265 -24.78 -8.56 -28.43
N ARG A 266 -24.27 -7.44 -28.95
CA ARG A 266 -25.05 -6.20 -29.06
C ARG A 266 -26.29 -6.46 -29.94
N GLY A 267 -27.47 -6.42 -29.32
CA GLY A 267 -28.75 -6.73 -29.99
C GLY A 267 -29.40 -8.05 -29.56
N SER A 268 -28.77 -8.86 -28.70
CA SER A 268 -29.32 -10.09 -28.17
C SER A 268 -30.34 -9.90 -27.02
N ALA A 269 -30.82 -8.68 -26.81
CA ALA A 269 -31.80 -8.36 -25.79
C ALA A 269 -33.17 -8.93 -26.20
N THR A 270 -33.51 -10.11 -25.67
CA THR A 270 -34.78 -10.79 -25.94
C THR A 270 -35.97 -10.21 -25.18
N VAL A 271 -35.75 -9.30 -24.25
CA VAL A 271 -36.77 -8.76 -23.35
C VAL A 271 -36.73 -7.24 -23.36
N SER A 272 -37.86 -6.62 -23.68
CA SER A 272 -38.03 -5.16 -23.66
C SER A 272 -38.31 -4.67 -22.23
N PHE A 273 -37.80 -3.49 -21.86
CA PHE A 273 -38.10 -2.83 -20.59
C PHE A 273 -39.61 -2.63 -20.35
N GLY A 274 -40.43 -2.57 -21.40
CA GLY A 274 -41.89 -2.51 -21.30
C GLY A 274 -42.56 -3.79 -20.78
N GLU A 275 -41.84 -4.91 -20.71
CA GLU A 275 -42.38 -6.21 -20.26
C GLU A 275 -42.10 -6.52 -18.79
N LEU A 276 -41.48 -5.60 -18.04
CA LEU A 276 -41.16 -5.76 -16.61
C LEU A 276 -42.38 -6.18 -15.77
N GLY A 277 -43.58 -5.70 -16.11
CA GLY A 277 -44.82 -6.06 -15.44
C GLY A 277 -45.25 -7.53 -15.58
N LYS A 278 -44.70 -8.27 -16.57
CA LYS A 278 -45.03 -9.69 -16.82
C LYS A 278 -44.04 -10.66 -16.16
N ILE A 279 -42.95 -10.18 -15.56
CA ILE A 279 -41.87 -11.01 -15.00
C ILE A 279 -42.37 -11.91 -13.86
N ASN A 280 -43.32 -11.43 -13.04
CA ASN A 280 -43.94 -12.25 -11.99
C ASN A 280 -44.63 -13.51 -12.54
N ASN A 281 -45.19 -13.44 -13.75
CA ASN A 281 -45.86 -14.58 -14.38
C ASN A 281 -44.85 -15.60 -14.94
N LEU A 282 -43.74 -15.14 -15.52
CA LEU A 282 -42.65 -15.99 -16.05
C LEU A 282 -41.93 -16.78 -14.95
N MET A 283 -41.70 -16.15 -13.78
CA MET A 283 -41.09 -16.81 -12.63
C MET A 283 -42.01 -17.90 -12.03
N SER A 284 -43.33 -17.72 -12.08
CA SER A 284 -44.29 -18.73 -11.61
C SER A 284 -44.39 -19.94 -12.54
N GLN A 285 -44.18 -19.76 -13.85
CA GLN A 285 -44.19 -20.85 -14.83
C GLN A 285 -42.94 -21.72 -14.73
N ARG A 286 -41.77 -21.14 -14.44
CA ARG A 286 -40.51 -21.90 -14.25
C ARG A 286 -40.56 -22.83 -13.04
N LYS A 287 -41.24 -22.43 -11.95
CA LYS A 287 -41.46 -23.27 -10.77
C LYS A 287 -42.44 -24.44 -10.98
N LYS A 288 -43.23 -24.45 -12.05
CA LYS A 288 -44.18 -25.52 -12.36
C LYS A 288 -43.64 -26.60 -13.32
N SER A 289 -42.41 -26.43 -13.83
CA SER A 289 -41.81 -27.33 -14.81
C SER A 289 -40.54 -28.03 -14.30
N GLN A 290 -40.30 -28.02 -12.98
CA GLN A 290 -39.38 -28.93 -12.29
C GLN A 290 -40.18 -29.92 -11.45
#